data_AF-A0A2D6TY26-F1
#
_entry.id   AF-A0A2D6TY26-F1
#
_cell.length_a   1.000
_cell.length_b   1.000
_cell.length_c   1.000
_cell.angle_alpha   90.00
_cell.angle_beta   90.00
_cell.angle_gamma   90.00
#
_symmetry.space_group_name_H-M   'P 1'
#
loop_
_entity.id
_entity.type
_entity.pdbx_description
1 polymer ?
#
loop_
_entity_poly.entity_id
_entity_poly.type
_entity_poly.pdbx_seq_one_letter_code
_entity_poly.pdbx_strand_id
1 'polypeptide(L)'
;MRILIESVKKGLNVAAQSLMSISEYVRNIGKINERLRDLLADVVSDMKSNMTFLAPLLAGIVVGLSSMITGILGRLKILADLGGDSAVTGLGNLGTITRLFDITAMVPPYFMQLSIGIYIVEIIFILSGALVVIDSGEDRLRRTHDFARNLMRGSFLYLVMALISIISLFLLASVALRGITG
;
A
#
# COMPACT_ATOMS: atom_id res chain seq x y z
N MET A 1 60.95 37.11 -22.47
CA MET A 1 59.70 36.43 -22.90
C MET A 1 59.67 34.91 -22.71
N ARG A 2 60.79 34.17 -22.67
CA ARG A 2 60.80 32.70 -22.47
C ARG A 2 60.00 32.20 -21.24
N ILE A 3 60.03 32.94 -20.13
CA ILE A 3 59.32 32.58 -18.88
C ILE A 3 57.79 32.56 -19.07
N LEU A 4 57.25 33.47 -19.88
CA LEU A 4 55.81 33.52 -20.19
C LEU A 4 55.38 32.31 -21.03
N ILE A 5 56.21 31.90 -22.00
CA ILE A 5 55.95 30.74 -22.85
C ILE A 5 55.98 29.43 -22.05
N GLU A 6 56.94 29.28 -21.13
CA GLU A 6 57.01 28.13 -20.23
C GLU A 6 55.85 28.10 -19.22
N SER A 7 55.43 29.26 -18.71
CA SER A 7 54.28 29.36 -17.80
C SER A 7 52.97 28.92 -18.48
N VAL A 8 52.79 29.29 -19.76
CA VAL A 8 51.62 28.85 -20.56
C VAL A 8 51.63 27.35 -20.81
N LYS A 9 52.79 26.76 -21.19
CA LYS A 9 52.91 25.30 -21.38
C LYS A 9 52.63 24.51 -20.10
N LYS A 10 53.16 24.99 -18.97
CA LYS A 10 52.96 24.33 -17.67
C LYS A 10 51.51 24.45 -17.18
N GLY A 11 50.87 25.61 -17.38
CA GLY A 11 49.45 25.80 -17.09
C GLY A 11 48.54 24.87 -17.91
N LEU A 12 48.82 24.71 -19.21
CA LEU A 12 48.10 23.79 -20.09
C LEU A 12 48.24 22.32 -19.64
N ASN A 13 49.43 21.88 -19.26
CA ASN A 13 49.63 20.52 -18.76
C ASN A 13 48.87 20.25 -17.46
N VAL A 14 48.87 21.21 -16.52
CA VAL A 14 48.11 21.09 -15.26
C VAL A 14 46.60 21.09 -15.53
N ALA A 15 46.12 21.92 -16.46
CA ALA A 15 44.73 21.92 -16.88
C ALA A 15 44.33 20.57 -17.51
N ALA A 16 45.15 20.03 -18.42
CA ALA A 16 44.92 18.74 -19.04
C ALA A 16 44.86 17.60 -18.01
N GLN A 17 45.75 17.61 -17.02
CA GLN A 17 45.76 16.62 -15.94
C GLN A 17 44.53 16.74 -15.04
N SER A 18 44.11 17.97 -14.73
CA SER A 18 42.87 18.22 -13.97
C SER A 18 41.63 17.73 -14.73
N LEU A 19 41.56 17.95 -16.04
CA LEU A 19 40.47 17.47 -16.89
C LEU A 19 40.44 15.94 -16.97
N MET A 20 41.61 15.28 -17.04
CA MET A 20 41.69 13.82 -16.98
C MET A 20 41.17 13.28 -15.65
N SER A 21 41.56 13.87 -14.51
CA SER A 21 41.07 13.46 -13.20
C SER A 21 39.56 13.68 -13.03
N ILE A 22 39.02 14.80 -13.53
CA ILE A 22 37.56 15.05 -13.53
C ILE A 22 36.85 14.00 -14.39
N SER A 23 37.39 13.66 -15.56
CA SER A 23 36.83 12.63 -16.44
C SER A 23 36.79 11.26 -15.76
N GLU A 24 37.86 10.86 -15.07
CA GLU A 24 37.88 9.62 -14.28
C GLU A 24 36.87 9.64 -13.15
N TYR A 25 36.73 10.77 -12.44
CA TYR A 25 35.75 10.93 -11.38
C TYR A 25 34.32 10.79 -11.89
N VAL A 26 33.96 11.46 -12.99
CA VAL A 26 32.65 11.33 -13.63
C VAL A 26 32.40 9.89 -14.08
N ARG A 27 33.41 9.22 -14.66
CA ARG A 27 33.31 7.80 -15.05
C ARG A 27 33.03 6.90 -13.83
N ASN A 28 33.68 7.17 -12.70
CA ASN A 28 33.49 6.41 -11.47
C ASN A 28 32.10 6.67 -10.86
N ILE A 29 31.61 7.92 -10.88
CA ILE A 29 30.23 8.25 -10.47
C ILE A 29 29.22 7.47 -11.30
N GLY A 30 29.41 7.40 -12.62
CA GLY A 30 28.54 6.63 -13.51
C GLY A 30 28.43 5.16 -13.08
N LYS A 31 29.57 4.51 -12.84
CA LYS A 31 29.61 3.12 -12.36
C LYS A 31 28.95 2.93 -10.99
N ILE A 32 29.11 3.89 -10.09
CA ILE A 32 28.47 3.86 -8.76
C ILE A 32 26.95 3.98 -8.91
N ASN A 33 26.47 4.90 -9.74
CA ASN A 33 25.04 5.11 -9.96
C ASN A 33 24.37 3.88 -10.60
N GLU A 34 25.04 3.26 -11.57
CA GLU A 34 24.58 2.01 -12.18
C GLU A 34 24.45 0.89 -11.13
N ARG A 35 25.47 0.73 -10.28
CA ARG A 35 25.42 -0.24 -9.18
C ARG A 35 24.35 0.08 -8.14
N LEU A 36 24.11 1.36 -7.84
CA LEU A 36 23.02 1.77 -6.94
C LEU A 36 21.66 1.46 -7.55
N ARG A 37 21.48 1.70 -8.86
CA ARG A 37 20.24 1.34 -9.58
C ARG A 37 20.01 -0.17 -9.55
N ASP A 38 21.04 -0.97 -9.77
CA ASP A 38 20.93 -2.43 -9.67
C ASP A 38 20.52 -2.88 -8.27
N LEU A 39 21.11 -2.31 -7.22
CA LEU A 39 20.75 -2.64 -5.83
C LEU A 39 19.34 -2.19 -5.45
N LEU A 40 18.86 -1.08 -6.04
CA LEU A 40 17.53 -0.55 -5.78
C LEU A 40 16.46 -1.16 -6.68
N ALA A 41 16.83 -1.88 -7.75
CA ALA A 41 15.88 -2.41 -8.74
C ALA A 41 14.82 -3.31 -8.08
N ASP A 42 15.25 -4.20 -7.18
CA ASP A 42 14.35 -5.09 -6.46
C ASP A 42 13.41 -4.30 -5.55
N VAL A 43 13.94 -3.34 -4.79
CA VAL A 43 13.15 -2.49 -3.88
C VAL A 43 12.14 -1.64 -4.64
N VAL A 44 12.54 -1.04 -5.77
CA VAL A 44 11.66 -0.24 -6.64
C VAL A 44 10.56 -1.11 -7.24
N SER A 45 10.89 -2.33 -7.66
CA SER A 45 9.92 -3.31 -8.15
C SER A 45 8.90 -3.67 -7.08
N ASP A 46 9.36 -3.92 -5.85
CA ASP A 46 8.49 -4.23 -4.70
C ASP A 46 7.57 -3.06 -4.35
N MET A 47 8.10 -1.83 -4.31
CA MET A 47 7.30 -0.63 -4.08
C MET A 47 6.21 -0.46 -5.13
N LYS A 48 6.52 -0.72 -6.40
CA LYS A 48 5.56 -0.66 -7.51
C LYS A 48 4.48 -1.73 -7.39
N SER A 49 4.87 -2.96 -7.06
CA SER A 49 3.95 -4.08 -6.84
C SER A 49 3.02 -3.82 -5.65
N ASN A 50 3.57 -3.33 -4.54
CA ASN A 50 2.82 -2.97 -3.35
C ASN A 50 1.78 -1.89 -3.62
N MET A 51 2.19 -0.80 -4.29
CA MET A 51 1.32 0.32 -4.60
C MET A 51 0.17 -0.05 -5.56
N THR A 52 0.48 -0.82 -6.61
CA THR A 52 -0.46 -1.07 -7.71
C THR A 52 -1.34 -2.30 -7.49
N PHE A 53 -0.90 -3.28 -6.71
CA PHE A 53 -1.58 -4.57 -6.60
C PHE A 53 -1.80 -5.02 -5.16
N LEU A 54 -0.72 -5.26 -4.40
CA LEU A 54 -0.83 -5.92 -3.08
C LEU A 54 -1.61 -5.06 -2.08
N ALA A 55 -1.32 -3.76 -1.95
CA ALA A 55 -2.02 -2.90 -1.01
C ALA A 55 -3.52 -2.75 -1.35
N PRO A 56 -3.92 -2.45 -2.61
CA PRO A 56 -5.33 -2.44 -3.01
C PRO A 56 -6.06 -3.77 -2.74
N LEU A 57 -5.39 -4.89 -3.01
CA LEU A 57 -5.97 -6.22 -2.83
C LEU A 57 -6.22 -6.54 -1.35
N LEU A 58 -5.20 -6.35 -0.50
CA LEU A 58 -5.32 -6.58 0.94
C LEU A 58 -6.34 -5.63 1.58
N ALA A 59 -6.33 -4.35 1.18
CA ALA A 59 -7.31 -3.37 1.63
C ALA A 59 -8.76 -3.78 1.31
N GLY A 60 -9.01 -4.29 0.10
CA GLY A 60 -10.33 -4.80 -0.28
C GLY A 60 -10.78 -5.98 0.58
N ILE A 61 -9.85 -6.90 0.88
CA ILE A 61 -10.13 -8.07 1.74
C ILE A 61 -10.46 -7.64 3.18
N VAL A 62 -9.73 -6.68 3.74
CA VAL A 62 -9.96 -6.18 5.10
C VAL A 62 -11.37 -5.58 5.23
N VAL A 63 -11.81 -4.77 4.26
CA VAL A 63 -13.17 -4.21 4.25
C VAL A 63 -14.23 -5.32 4.19
N GLY A 64 -14.03 -6.33 3.35
CA GLY A 64 -14.92 -7.49 3.26
C GLY A 64 -15.01 -8.26 4.57
N LEU A 65 -13.88 -8.47 5.25
CA LEU A 65 -13.83 -9.13 6.56
C LEU A 65 -14.55 -8.30 7.63
N SER A 66 -14.35 -6.98 7.67
CA SER A 66 -15.08 -6.10 8.60
C SER A 66 -16.60 -6.20 8.39
N SER A 67 -17.04 -6.22 7.13
CA SER A 67 -18.46 -6.42 6.78
C SER A 67 -18.98 -7.79 7.22
N MET A 68 -18.19 -8.85 7.01
CA MET A 68 -18.53 -10.21 7.42
C MET A 68 -18.70 -10.33 8.94
N ILE A 69 -17.73 -9.83 9.71
CA ILE A 69 -17.74 -9.89 11.18
C ILE A 69 -18.95 -9.14 11.73
N THR A 70 -19.20 -7.92 11.24
CA THR A 70 -20.35 -7.11 11.67
C THR A 70 -21.67 -7.82 11.35
N GLY A 71 -21.78 -8.41 10.15
CA GLY A 71 -22.97 -9.14 9.73
C GLY A 71 -23.25 -10.40 10.55
N ILE A 72 -22.22 -11.15 10.92
CA ILE A 72 -22.36 -12.34 11.78
C ILE A 72 -22.77 -11.93 13.20
N LEU A 73 -22.05 -10.98 13.80
CA LEU A 73 -22.35 -10.52 15.17
C LEU A 73 -23.74 -9.91 15.26
N GLY A 74 -24.16 -9.10 14.27
CA GLY A 74 -25.51 -8.53 14.22
C GLY A 74 -26.61 -9.60 14.23
N ARG A 75 -26.43 -10.69 13.48
CA ARG A 75 -27.40 -11.81 13.46
C ARG A 75 -27.38 -12.62 14.74
N LEU A 76 -26.21 -12.84 15.34
CA LEU A 76 -26.08 -13.54 16.63
C LEU A 76 -26.77 -12.78 17.76
N LYS A 77 -26.70 -11.44 17.76
CA LYS A 77 -27.45 -10.61 18.71
C LYS A 77 -28.96 -10.76 18.55
N ILE A 78 -29.46 -10.72 17.31
CA ILE A 78 -30.89 -10.92 17.02
C ILE A 78 -31.36 -12.30 17.50
N LEU A 79 -30.57 -13.35 17.27
CA LEU A 79 -30.86 -14.70 17.76
C LEU A 79 -30.85 -14.77 19.30
N ALA A 80 -29.93 -14.08 19.96
CA ALA A 80 -29.88 -13.99 21.42
C ALA A 80 -31.06 -13.21 22.01
N ASP A 81 -31.51 -12.14 21.34
CA ASP A 81 -32.65 -11.31 21.80
C ASP A 81 -34.01 -11.97 21.52
N LEU A 82 -34.16 -12.71 20.42
CA LEU A 82 -35.38 -13.43 20.04
C LEU A 82 -35.54 -14.78 20.76
N GLY A 83 -34.44 -15.45 21.11
CA GLY A 83 -34.42 -16.76 21.77
C GLY A 83 -34.63 -16.70 23.27
N GLY A 84 -35.56 -15.86 23.74
CA GLY A 84 -35.77 -15.47 25.14
C GLY A 84 -35.55 -16.58 26.17
N ASP A 85 -35.09 -16.16 27.36
CA ASP A 85 -34.68 -16.84 28.62
C ASP A 85 -34.98 -18.35 28.85
N SER A 86 -35.97 -18.93 28.17
CA SER A 86 -36.34 -20.35 28.20
C SER A 86 -35.57 -21.27 27.23
N ALA A 87 -34.89 -20.75 26.20
CA ALA A 87 -34.04 -21.56 25.30
C ALA A 87 -32.54 -21.56 25.69
N VAL A 88 -32.17 -20.76 26.70
CA VAL A 88 -30.78 -20.45 27.06
C VAL A 88 -30.12 -21.52 27.94
N THR A 89 -30.90 -22.42 28.54
CA THR A 89 -30.37 -23.47 29.42
C THR A 89 -29.55 -24.55 28.70
N GLY A 90 -29.69 -24.68 27.37
CA GLY A 90 -28.88 -25.59 26.54
C GLY A 90 -27.71 -24.91 25.79
N LEU A 91 -27.70 -23.58 25.66
CA LEU A 91 -26.71 -22.80 24.92
C LEU A 91 -25.97 -21.80 25.83
N GLY A 92 -25.65 -22.21 27.06
CA GLY A 92 -25.08 -21.42 28.16
C GLY A 92 -23.75 -20.68 27.91
N ASN A 93 -23.32 -20.50 26.66
CA ASN A 93 -22.13 -19.76 26.28
C ASN A 93 -22.41 -18.61 25.27
N LEU A 94 -23.60 -18.53 24.66
CA LEU A 94 -23.91 -17.45 23.70
C LEU A 94 -24.04 -16.09 24.37
N GLY A 95 -24.65 -16.02 25.56
CA GLY A 95 -24.77 -14.78 26.34
C GLY A 95 -23.43 -14.21 26.82
N THR A 96 -22.40 -15.06 26.95
CA THR A 96 -21.04 -14.64 27.31
C THR A 96 -20.29 -14.12 26.07
N ILE A 97 -20.49 -14.73 24.91
CA ILE A 97 -19.91 -14.27 23.63
C ILE A 97 -20.49 -12.91 23.21
N THR A 98 -21.80 -12.70 23.37
CA THR A 98 -22.43 -11.40 23.05
C THR A 98 -22.04 -10.28 24.01
N ARG A 99 -21.64 -10.61 25.25
CA ARG A 99 -21.06 -9.65 26.21
C ARG A 99 -19.57 -9.38 25.98
N LEU A 100 -18.82 -10.34 25.44
CA LEU A 100 -17.41 -10.17 25.07
C LEU A 100 -17.24 -9.35 23.79
N PHE A 101 -18.21 -9.41 22.87
CA PHE A 101 -18.23 -8.62 21.63
C PHE A 101 -19.38 -7.61 21.67
N ASP A 102 -19.14 -6.47 22.34
CA ASP A 102 -20.11 -5.38 22.37
C ASP A 102 -20.24 -4.73 20.98
N ILE A 103 -21.28 -5.12 20.26
CA ILE A 103 -21.60 -4.67 18.89
C ILE A 103 -21.77 -3.14 18.84
N THR A 104 -22.13 -2.52 19.95
CA THR A 104 -22.33 -1.07 20.06
C THR A 104 -21.00 -0.30 20.03
N ALA A 105 -19.91 -0.93 20.48
CA ALA A 105 -18.55 -0.39 20.43
C ALA A 105 -17.80 -0.78 19.14
N MET A 106 -18.38 -1.63 18.30
CA MET A 106 -17.75 -2.08 17.07
C MET A 106 -17.75 -0.95 16.02
N VAL A 107 -16.58 -0.70 15.41
CA VAL A 107 -16.47 0.26 14.31
C VAL A 107 -17.30 -0.24 13.12
N PRO A 108 -18.27 0.54 12.65
CA PRO A 108 -19.09 0.16 11.51
C PRO A 108 -18.25 -0.03 10.22
N PRO A 109 -18.61 -1.00 9.35
CA PRO A 109 -17.89 -1.27 8.10
C PRO A 109 -17.76 -0.06 7.16
N TYR A 110 -18.74 0.85 7.16
CA TYR A 110 -18.69 2.05 6.32
C TYR A 110 -17.56 3.01 6.74
N PHE A 111 -17.29 3.13 8.05
CA PHE A 111 -16.14 3.90 8.54
C PHE A 111 -14.83 3.22 8.16
N MET A 112 -14.76 1.89 8.26
CA MET A 112 -13.58 1.13 7.82
C MET A 112 -13.31 1.31 6.32
N GLN A 113 -14.36 1.29 5.49
CA GLN A 113 -14.23 1.50 4.05
C GLN A 113 -13.69 2.89 3.71
N LEU A 114 -14.18 3.94 4.39
CA LEU A 114 -13.70 5.30 4.20
C LEU A 114 -12.23 5.45 4.63
N SER A 115 -11.89 4.98 5.83
CA SER A 115 -10.53 5.04 6.38
C SER A 115 -9.52 4.31 5.49
N ILE A 116 -9.87 3.11 5.03
CA ILE A 116 -9.01 2.31 4.14
C ILE A 116 -8.92 2.94 2.75
N GLY A 117 -10.00 3.55 2.25
CA GLY A 117 -9.98 4.30 1.00
C GLY A 117 -9.00 5.47 1.03
N ILE A 118 -8.99 6.26 2.11
CA ILE A 118 -8.02 7.34 2.31
C ILE A 118 -6.60 6.79 2.38
N TYR A 119 -6.39 5.72 3.14
CA TYR A 119 -5.09 5.05 3.24
C TYR A 119 -4.54 4.64 1.87
N ILE A 120 -5.37 4.09 0.97
CA ILE A 120 -4.94 3.73 -0.39
C ILE A 120 -4.48 4.95 -1.19
N VAL A 121 -5.16 6.09 -1.07
CA VAL A 121 -4.75 7.34 -1.74
C VAL A 121 -3.41 7.83 -1.19
N GLU A 122 -3.25 7.83 0.14
CA GLU A 122 -2.03 8.29 0.82
C GLU A 122 -0.82 7.41 0.49
N ILE A 123 -0.98 6.08 0.54
CA ILE A 123 0.14 5.17 0.29
C ILE A 123 0.58 5.25 -1.19
N ILE A 124 -0.36 5.39 -2.13
CA ILE A 124 -0.03 5.60 -3.55
C ILE A 124 0.70 6.92 -3.74
N PHE A 125 0.29 7.98 -3.04
CA PHE A 125 0.97 9.28 -3.11
C PHE A 125 2.41 9.21 -2.60
N ILE A 126 2.64 8.59 -1.44
CA ILE A 126 3.96 8.45 -0.83
C ILE A 126 4.87 7.58 -1.71
N LEU A 127 4.39 6.39 -2.11
CA LEU A 127 5.18 5.44 -2.90
C LEU A 127 5.49 6.00 -4.30
N SER A 128 4.51 6.59 -4.99
CA SER A 128 4.75 7.17 -6.32
C SER A 128 5.71 8.36 -6.25
N GLY A 129 5.68 9.15 -5.18
CA GLY A 129 6.63 10.24 -4.96
C GLY A 129 8.06 9.72 -4.79
N ALA A 130 8.24 8.74 -3.90
CA ALA A 130 9.54 8.12 -3.65
C ALA A 130 10.12 7.43 -4.90
N LEU A 131 9.28 6.72 -5.66
CA LEU A 131 9.70 5.97 -6.84
C LEU A 131 10.20 6.90 -7.96
N VAL A 132 9.54 8.04 -8.18
CA VAL A 132 9.96 9.03 -9.17
C VAL A 132 11.30 9.68 -8.79
N VAL A 133 11.52 9.95 -7.50
CA VAL A 133 12.80 10.47 -7.00
C VAL A 133 13.95 9.49 -7.24
N ILE A 134 13.71 8.19 -7.04
CA ILE A 134 14.73 7.15 -7.26
C ILE A 134 15.03 6.95 -8.75
N ASP A 135 13.99 6.85 -9.60
CA ASP A 135 14.17 6.53 -11.02
C ASP A 135 14.67 7.72 -11.86
N SER A 136 14.12 8.91 -11.60
CA SER A 136 14.22 10.08 -12.49
C SER A 136 14.75 11.34 -11.82
N GLY A 137 14.96 11.31 -10.49
CA GLY A 137 15.24 12.51 -9.70
C GLY A 137 13.99 13.36 -9.44
N GLU A 138 14.18 14.61 -9.05
CA GLU A 138 13.07 15.55 -8.78
C GLU A 138 12.44 16.10 -10.07
N ASP A 139 11.64 15.28 -10.74
CA ASP A 139 10.79 15.72 -11.85
C ASP A 139 9.33 15.87 -11.39
N ARG A 140 8.84 17.12 -11.33
CA ARG A 140 7.46 17.44 -10.94
C ARG A 140 6.42 16.93 -11.94
N LEU A 141 6.74 16.95 -13.23
CA LEU A 141 5.79 16.58 -14.28
C LEU A 141 5.57 15.06 -14.29
N ARG A 142 6.68 14.31 -14.21
CA ARG A 142 6.64 12.85 -14.11
C ARG A 142 5.97 12.37 -12.83
N ARG A 143 6.21 13.07 -11.70
CA ARG A 143 5.54 12.78 -10.43
C ARG A 143 4.03 12.85 -10.54
N THR A 144 3.49 13.91 -11.14
CA THR A 144 2.03 14.06 -11.29
C THR A 144 1.45 13.02 -12.25
N HIS A 145 2.15 12.73 -13.35
CA HIS A 145 1.70 11.73 -14.33
C HIS A 145 1.66 10.31 -13.75
N ASP A 146 2.75 9.88 -13.12
CA ASP A 146 2.86 8.55 -12.53
C ASP A 146 1.91 8.40 -11.34
N PHE A 147 1.75 9.45 -10.53
CA PHE A 147 0.75 9.46 -9.45
C PHE A 147 -0.66 9.24 -9.98
N ALA A 148 -1.09 10.00 -10.99
CA ALA A 148 -2.43 9.87 -11.56
C ALA A 148 -2.66 8.47 -12.14
N ARG A 149 -1.68 7.92 -12.86
CA ARG A 149 -1.76 6.59 -13.46
C ARG A 149 -1.84 5.48 -12.41
N ASN A 150 -1.02 5.57 -11.36
CA ASN A 150 -0.99 4.58 -10.28
C ASN A 150 -2.23 4.68 -9.40
N LEU A 151 -2.72 5.89 -9.13
CA LEU A 151 -3.96 6.13 -8.39
C LEU A 151 -5.16 5.54 -9.11
N MET A 152 -5.27 5.76 -10.43
CA MET A 152 -6.39 5.25 -11.21
C MET A 152 -6.41 3.71 -11.23
N ARG A 153 -5.24 3.07 -11.40
CA ARG A 153 -5.10 1.61 -11.36
C ARG A 153 -5.35 1.02 -9.97
N GLY A 154 -4.74 1.61 -8.95
CA GLY A 154 -4.85 1.15 -7.56
C GLY A 154 -6.26 1.32 -7.01
N SER A 155 -6.90 2.47 -7.25
CA SER A 155 -8.28 2.70 -6.85
C SER A 155 -9.27 1.79 -7.57
N PHE A 156 -9.05 1.52 -8.85
CA PHE A 156 -9.90 0.59 -9.60
C PHE A 156 -9.76 -0.85 -9.08
N LEU A 157 -8.53 -1.31 -8.85
CA LEU A 157 -8.28 -2.63 -8.25
C LEU A 157 -8.87 -2.76 -6.85
N TYR A 158 -8.74 -1.73 -6.01
CA TYR A 158 -9.35 -1.69 -4.69
C TYR A 158 -10.87 -1.83 -4.77
N LEU A 159 -11.53 -1.08 -5.67
CA LEU A 159 -12.98 -1.13 -5.82
C LEU A 159 -13.45 -2.53 -6.26
N VAL A 160 -12.79 -3.12 -7.26
CA VAL A 160 -13.12 -4.47 -7.74
C VAL A 160 -12.90 -5.50 -6.65
N MET A 161 -11.77 -5.46 -5.93
CA MET A 161 -11.49 -6.43 -4.88
C MET A 161 -12.38 -6.26 -3.66
N ALA A 162 -12.69 -5.03 -3.23
CA ALA A 162 -13.63 -4.79 -2.14
C ALA A 162 -15.00 -5.38 -2.48
N LEU A 163 -15.49 -5.17 -3.71
CA LEU A 163 -16.77 -5.70 -4.17
C LEU A 163 -16.76 -7.25 -4.17
N ILE A 164 -15.74 -7.87 -4.77
CA ILE A 164 -15.60 -9.33 -4.77
C ILE A 164 -15.54 -9.87 -3.34
N SER A 165 -14.70 -9.27 -2.48
CA SER A 165 -14.52 -9.72 -1.10
C SER A 165 -15.80 -9.62 -0.29
N ILE A 166 -16.54 -8.51 -0.39
CA ILE A 166 -17.82 -8.32 0.29
C ILE A 166 -18.82 -9.40 -0.16
N ILE A 167 -18.96 -9.63 -1.47
CA ILE A 167 -19.89 -10.65 -1.99
C ILE A 167 -19.50 -12.06 -1.51
N SER A 168 -18.24 -12.45 -1.71
CA SER A 168 -17.75 -13.79 -1.36
C SER A 168 -17.86 -14.07 0.14
N LEU A 169 -17.45 -13.12 0.98
CA LEU A 169 -17.49 -13.29 2.44
C LEU A 169 -18.91 -13.19 2.99
N PHE A 170 -19.79 -12.40 2.38
CA PHE A 170 -21.20 -12.37 2.75
C PHE A 170 -21.90 -13.70 2.45
N LEU A 171 -21.62 -14.30 1.29
CA LEU A 171 -22.09 -15.65 0.95
C LEU A 171 -21.61 -16.68 1.99
N LEU A 172 -20.33 -16.67 2.33
CA LEU A 172 -19.77 -17.55 3.35
C LEU A 172 -20.43 -17.36 4.73
N ALA A 173 -20.61 -16.10 5.17
CA ALA A 173 -21.33 -15.80 6.40
C ALA A 173 -22.75 -16.37 6.36
N SER A 174 -23.48 -16.18 5.26
CA SER A 174 -24.85 -16.67 5.12
C SER A 174 -24.95 -18.20 5.21
N VAL A 175 -23.99 -18.93 4.65
CA VAL A 175 -23.91 -20.40 4.75
C VAL A 175 -23.57 -20.84 6.17
N ALA A 176 -22.59 -20.20 6.80
CA ALA A 176 -22.21 -20.51 8.18
C ALA A 176 -23.36 -20.28 9.16
N LEU A 177 -24.14 -19.20 8.98
CA LEU A 177 -25.31 -18.89 9.79
C LEU A 177 -26.48 -19.85 9.53
N ARG A 178 -26.68 -20.33 8.30
CA ARG A 178 -27.68 -21.38 8.02
C ARG A 178 -27.39 -22.65 8.80
N GLY A 179 -26.12 -23.05 8.90
CA GLY A 179 -25.71 -24.19 9.72
C GLY A 179 -26.01 -24.05 11.22
N ILE A 180 -26.25 -22.82 11.71
CA ILE A 180 -26.66 -22.55 13.10
C ILE A 180 -28.19 -22.60 13.24
N THR A 181 -28.96 -22.32 12.18
CA THR A 181 -30.43 -22.26 12.21
C THR A 181 -31.13 -23.52 11.68
N GLY A 182 -30.39 -24.50 11.15
CA GLY A 182 -30.94 -25.70 10.50
C GLY A 182 -30.74 -25.69 8.99
#